data_AF-A0AA95H0T3-F1
#
_entry.id   AF-A0AA95H0T3-F1
#
_cell.length_a   1.000
_cell.length_b   1.000
_cell.length_c   1.000
_cell.angle_alpha   90.00
_cell.angle_beta   90.00
_cell.angle_gamma   90.00
#
_symmetry.space_group_name_H-M   'P 1'
#
loop_
_entity.id
_entity.type
_entity.pdbx_description
1 polymer ?
#
loop_
_entity_poly.entity_id
_entity_poly.type
_entity_poly.pdbx_seq_one_letter_code
_entity_poly.pdbx_strand_id
1 'polypeptide(L)'
;MKRSHVALIGALTLALAGSATPAFAATTPSQVTTGFSGSAYGSYIFNTDKSLTSGPTASSSISCTGATGKTATNTAAALTVPAVGNVGAASTSVKTLLTTTGKRIESKSTIAGANLLGGLVTAGAITSESSADKNTAGAFSGANATNIADLKVLGLPVSATPGANTVLDLKAPIVGSVGKITLNGQEKRLVNGVYQVSTTALRVEVLKAGLVGIAAGTDIRLGVSTANLVAPQTGYLSGTGYSTRATVASGLLNSGPTALAYVRCAGGTTTANVAGVNIPGLATAGAATTTTNGVLTPQPKSTVTNTLAGLNVLNGLIQADAIKAETSATRAAGATTATLTDTSTFTNLRIKGLPAINASVAPNTVVQVPGLGQVTLHKVSKSSTTIIVTMIEVVLNQPIGALPTGSKIQIGYSNTAVGL
;
A
#
# COMPACT_ATOMS: atom_id res chain seq x y z
N MET A 1 -26.88 -74.77 -63.93
CA MET A 1 -26.19 -75.49 -62.83
C MET A 1 -26.38 -74.69 -61.55
N LYS A 2 -27.30 -75.13 -60.66
CA LYS A 2 -27.03 -75.60 -59.28
C LYS A 2 -26.24 -74.57 -58.44
N ARG A 3 -26.92 -73.73 -57.64
CA ARG A 3 -27.39 -73.94 -56.23
C ARG A 3 -26.30 -73.60 -55.20
N SER A 4 -26.60 -72.55 -54.42
CA SER A 4 -26.41 -72.31 -52.97
C SER A 4 -25.28 -73.02 -52.22
N HIS A 5 -24.57 -72.30 -51.34
CA HIS A 5 -24.75 -72.44 -49.89
C HIS A 5 -24.12 -71.28 -49.10
N VAL A 6 -24.93 -70.78 -48.18
CA VAL A 6 -24.65 -69.89 -47.06
C VAL A 6 -23.80 -70.63 -46.02
N ALA A 7 -22.82 -69.96 -45.41
CA ALA A 7 -22.29 -70.34 -44.10
C ALA A 7 -22.08 -69.09 -43.24
N LEU A 8 -23.02 -68.92 -42.32
CA LEU A 8 -23.06 -67.96 -41.23
C LEU A 8 -22.25 -68.58 -40.07
N ILE A 9 -21.22 -67.90 -39.55
CA ILE A 9 -20.69 -68.18 -38.20
C ILE A 9 -20.61 -66.83 -37.48
N GLY A 10 -21.45 -66.71 -36.45
CA GLY A 10 -21.65 -65.51 -35.67
C GLY A 10 -20.49 -65.23 -34.71
N ALA A 11 -20.07 -63.97 -34.68
CA ALA A 11 -19.24 -63.44 -33.61
C ALA A 11 -20.16 -63.04 -32.45
N LEU A 12 -20.10 -63.82 -31.37
CA LEU A 12 -20.69 -63.51 -30.07
C LEU A 12 -19.95 -62.29 -29.48
N THR A 13 -20.57 -61.11 -29.58
CA THR A 13 -20.07 -59.90 -28.91
C THR A 13 -20.56 -59.91 -27.46
N LEU A 14 -19.61 -60.09 -26.54
CA LEU A 14 -19.82 -60.04 -25.11
C LEU A 14 -20.07 -58.57 -24.71
N ALA A 15 -21.33 -58.19 -24.56
CA ALA A 15 -21.70 -56.89 -23.98
C ALA A 15 -21.40 -56.92 -22.47
N LEU A 16 -20.25 -56.38 -22.07
CA LEU A 16 -20.01 -56.03 -20.68
C LEU A 16 -20.96 -54.89 -20.30
N ALA A 17 -22.05 -55.24 -19.63
CA ALA A 17 -22.87 -54.30 -18.88
C ALA A 17 -22.03 -53.73 -17.74
N GLY A 18 -21.31 -52.64 -18.02
CA GLY A 18 -20.69 -51.82 -16.98
C GLY A 18 -21.77 -51.24 -16.09
N SER A 19 -21.72 -51.54 -14.81
CA SER A 19 -22.54 -50.89 -13.78
C SER A 19 -22.29 -49.39 -13.83
N ALA A 20 -23.26 -48.63 -14.33
CA ALA A 20 -23.30 -47.18 -14.19
C ALA A 20 -23.47 -46.86 -12.71
N THR A 21 -22.36 -46.69 -12.01
CA THR A 21 -22.36 -46.06 -10.68
C THR A 21 -22.94 -44.65 -10.87
N PRO A 22 -23.95 -44.26 -10.08
CA PRO A 22 -24.45 -42.90 -10.15
C PRO A 22 -23.29 -41.95 -9.85
N ALA A 23 -22.92 -41.15 -10.84
CA ALA A 23 -21.99 -40.06 -10.65
C ALA A 23 -22.64 -39.11 -9.63
N PHE A 24 -22.20 -39.17 -8.38
CA PHE A 24 -22.51 -38.14 -7.40
C PHE A 24 -22.05 -36.84 -8.02
N ALA A 25 -23.01 -35.96 -8.35
CA ALA A 25 -22.71 -34.60 -8.71
C ALA A 25 -21.83 -34.03 -7.60
N ALA A 26 -20.57 -33.74 -7.92
CA ALA A 26 -19.66 -33.11 -6.98
C ALA A 26 -20.31 -31.78 -6.57
N THR A 27 -20.89 -31.73 -5.38
CA THR A 27 -21.35 -30.49 -4.78
C THR A 27 -20.12 -29.61 -4.69
N THR A 28 -20.07 -28.57 -5.51
CA THR A 28 -19.02 -27.56 -5.40
C THR A 28 -19.05 -27.08 -3.95
N PRO A 29 -17.95 -27.17 -3.18
CA PRO A 29 -17.96 -26.74 -1.79
C PRO A 29 -18.53 -25.34 -1.73
N SER A 30 -19.51 -25.11 -0.84
CA SER A 30 -20.06 -23.79 -0.58
C SER A 30 -18.90 -22.81 -0.43
N GLN A 31 -18.79 -21.86 -1.36
CA GLN A 31 -17.67 -20.93 -1.39
C GLN A 31 -17.74 -20.08 -0.12
N VAL A 32 -16.71 -20.15 0.72
CA VAL A 32 -16.66 -19.33 1.93
C VAL A 32 -16.67 -17.85 1.55
N THR A 33 -17.65 -17.11 2.08
CA THR A 33 -17.74 -15.67 1.89
C THR A 33 -16.83 -14.96 2.89
N THR A 34 -15.95 -14.11 2.37
CA THR A 34 -15.06 -13.23 3.12
C THR A 34 -14.55 -12.15 2.17
N GLY A 35 -14.25 -10.97 2.71
CA GLY A 35 -13.48 -9.96 2.01
C GLY A 35 -11.99 -10.04 2.38
N PHE A 36 -11.20 -9.30 1.62
CA PHE A 36 -9.76 -9.18 1.74
C PHE A 36 -9.37 -7.71 1.92
N SER A 37 -8.35 -7.47 2.74
CA SER A 37 -7.60 -6.22 2.73
C SER A 37 -6.18 -6.49 3.21
N GLY A 38 -5.18 -5.91 2.57
CA GLY A 38 -3.80 -6.12 2.98
C GLY A 38 -2.88 -4.99 2.56
N SER A 39 -1.76 -4.89 3.25
CA SER A 39 -0.74 -3.86 2.98
C SER A 39 0.65 -4.41 3.28
N ALA A 40 1.63 -3.98 2.49
CA ALA A 40 3.03 -4.22 2.75
C ALA A 40 3.86 -2.98 2.38
N TYR A 41 4.88 -2.68 3.17
CA TYR A 41 5.85 -1.62 2.88
C TYR A 41 7.25 -1.99 3.37
N GLY A 42 8.26 -1.43 2.71
CA GLY A 42 9.66 -1.61 3.05
C GLY A 42 10.00 -0.91 4.36
N SER A 43 10.04 0.42 4.33
CA SER A 43 10.37 1.24 5.50
C SER A 43 9.34 2.32 5.75
N TYR A 44 9.12 2.66 7.01
CA TYR A 44 8.39 3.85 7.41
C TYR A 44 9.04 4.46 8.64
N ILE A 45 9.50 5.70 8.51
CA ILE A 45 10.24 6.43 9.53
C ILE A 45 9.48 7.71 9.85
N PHE A 46 9.20 7.93 11.13
CA PHE A 46 8.58 9.18 11.58
C PHE A 46 8.96 9.50 13.03
N ASN A 47 8.73 10.74 13.45
CA ASN A 47 8.74 11.17 14.85
C ASN A 47 7.35 11.62 15.32
N THR A 48 7.18 11.79 16.63
CA THR A 48 5.88 12.09 17.24
C THR A 48 5.31 13.45 16.81
N ASP A 49 6.15 14.47 16.67
CA ASP A 49 5.77 15.81 16.21
C ASP A 49 5.60 15.91 14.67
N LYS A 50 5.87 14.82 13.94
CA LYS A 50 5.75 14.71 12.47
C LYS A 50 6.61 15.71 11.70
N SER A 51 7.68 16.24 12.31
CA SER A 51 8.68 17.06 11.62
C SER A 51 9.60 16.22 10.72
N LEU A 52 9.71 14.92 11.01
CA LEU A 52 10.35 13.90 10.17
C LEU A 52 9.30 12.85 9.79
N THR A 53 9.03 12.67 8.49
CA THR A 53 8.19 11.55 8.01
C THR A 53 8.61 11.16 6.59
N SER A 54 9.09 9.92 6.41
CA SER A 54 9.60 9.44 5.12
C SER A 54 8.52 8.97 4.13
N GLY A 55 7.27 8.78 4.59
CA GLY A 55 6.28 7.97 3.89
C GLY A 55 6.70 6.48 3.82
N PRO A 56 5.77 5.53 3.58
CA PRO A 56 6.11 4.12 3.46
C PRO A 56 6.77 3.81 2.10
N THR A 57 8.00 3.29 2.09
CA THR A 57 8.69 2.92 0.85
C THR A 57 8.13 1.63 0.25
N ALA A 58 8.14 1.55 -1.08
CA ALA A 58 7.58 0.41 -1.82
C ALA A 58 6.19 0.00 -1.30
N SER A 59 5.31 0.95 -0.98
CA SER A 59 3.99 0.61 -0.42
C SER A 59 3.13 -0.13 -1.46
N SER A 60 2.65 -1.32 -1.12
CA SER A 60 1.67 -2.11 -1.87
C SER A 60 0.46 -2.35 -1.00
N SER A 61 -0.74 -2.25 -1.57
CA SER A 61 -1.96 -2.50 -0.82
C SER A 61 -3.08 -3.04 -1.70
N ILE A 62 -3.84 -3.98 -1.17
CA ILE A 62 -5.16 -4.35 -1.68
C ILE A 62 -6.18 -3.74 -0.72
N SER A 63 -6.94 -2.76 -1.24
CA SER A 63 -8.09 -2.21 -0.53
C SER A 63 -9.20 -3.26 -0.39
N CYS A 64 -10.26 -2.92 0.35
CA CYS A 64 -11.35 -3.86 0.59
C CYS A 64 -11.92 -4.46 -0.69
N THR A 65 -11.98 -5.79 -0.78
CA THR A 65 -12.56 -6.49 -1.93
C THR A 65 -12.98 -7.92 -1.59
N GLY A 66 -14.04 -8.43 -2.21
CA GLY A 66 -14.39 -9.86 -2.18
C GLY A 66 -13.69 -10.70 -3.25
N ALA A 67 -13.00 -10.05 -4.20
CA ALA A 67 -12.40 -10.71 -5.36
C ALA A 67 -11.10 -11.43 -5.00
N THR A 68 -10.90 -12.61 -5.59
CA THR A 68 -9.65 -13.37 -5.55
C THR A 68 -8.81 -13.10 -6.80
N GLY A 69 -7.54 -13.52 -6.81
CA GLY A 69 -6.64 -13.34 -7.96
C GLY A 69 -6.10 -11.92 -8.13
N LYS A 70 -6.39 -11.00 -7.23
CA LYS A 70 -5.79 -9.67 -7.20
C LYS A 70 -4.35 -9.76 -6.67
N THR A 71 -3.46 -9.00 -7.31
CA THR A 71 -2.06 -8.83 -6.91
C THR A 71 -1.70 -7.35 -7.01
N ALA A 72 -1.05 -6.81 -5.98
CA ALA A 72 -0.43 -5.50 -5.97
C ALA A 72 1.05 -5.66 -5.62
N THR A 73 1.93 -5.03 -6.40
CA THR A 73 3.38 -5.06 -6.17
C THR A 73 3.95 -3.65 -6.30
N ASN A 74 5.07 -3.41 -5.63
CA ASN A 74 5.80 -2.16 -5.72
C ASN A 74 7.26 -2.36 -5.34
N THR A 75 8.15 -1.55 -5.90
CA THR A 75 9.58 -1.54 -5.60
C THR A 75 10.05 -0.14 -5.26
N ALA A 76 11.09 0.00 -4.46
CA ALA A 76 11.76 1.26 -4.16
C ALA A 76 13.27 1.02 -4.02
N ALA A 77 14.07 2.01 -4.37
CA ALA A 77 15.51 1.99 -4.26
C ALA A 77 15.89 2.29 -2.81
N ALA A 78 17.20 2.31 -2.55
CA ALA A 78 17.69 2.68 -1.24
C ALA A 78 17.19 4.09 -0.86
N LEU A 79 16.77 4.22 0.40
CA LEU A 79 16.35 5.45 1.03
C LEU A 79 17.40 5.83 2.08
N THR A 80 17.92 7.05 1.96
CA THR A 80 18.74 7.67 3.01
C THR A 80 17.90 8.71 3.73
N VAL A 81 17.78 8.56 5.05
CA VAL A 81 17.13 9.55 5.92
C VAL A 81 18.22 10.19 6.78
N PRO A 82 18.44 11.52 6.70
CA PRO A 82 19.44 12.21 7.52
C PRO A 82 19.30 11.88 9.01
N ALA A 83 20.45 11.71 9.69
CA ALA A 83 20.60 11.23 11.07
C ALA A 83 20.09 9.80 11.37
N VAL A 84 19.10 9.28 10.63
CA VAL A 84 18.55 7.93 10.83
C VAL A 84 19.39 6.87 10.13
N GLY A 85 19.88 7.12 8.92
CA GLY A 85 20.74 6.19 8.18
C GLY A 85 20.15 5.74 6.85
N ASN A 86 20.58 4.56 6.39
CA ASN A 86 20.28 4.01 5.08
C ASN A 86 19.41 2.76 5.18
N VAL A 87 18.37 2.72 4.36
CA VAL A 87 17.57 1.52 4.10
C VAL A 87 17.80 1.13 2.65
N GLY A 88 18.11 -0.13 2.39
CA GLY A 88 18.33 -0.66 1.06
C GLY A 88 17.06 -0.66 0.20
N ALA A 89 17.21 -1.10 -1.05
CA ALA A 89 16.08 -1.24 -1.95
C ALA A 89 15.02 -2.17 -1.34
N ALA A 90 13.75 -1.82 -1.51
CA ALA A 90 12.60 -2.55 -1.01
C ALA A 90 11.73 -3.09 -2.15
N SER A 91 11.15 -4.27 -1.95
CA SER A 91 10.15 -4.87 -2.83
C SER A 91 9.02 -5.44 -1.98
N THR A 92 7.78 -5.20 -2.39
CA THR A 92 6.61 -5.66 -1.65
C THR A 92 5.57 -6.26 -2.57
N SER A 93 4.74 -7.14 -2.00
CA SER A 93 3.59 -7.70 -2.68
C SER A 93 2.44 -7.96 -1.72
N VAL A 94 1.22 -7.83 -2.24
CA VAL A 94 -0.02 -8.26 -1.59
C VAL A 94 -0.83 -9.02 -2.62
N LYS A 95 -1.33 -10.21 -2.30
CA LYS A 95 -2.17 -10.99 -3.20
C LYS A 95 -3.30 -11.71 -2.50
N THR A 96 -4.43 -11.83 -3.20
CA THR A 96 -5.62 -12.59 -2.78
C THR A 96 -5.71 -13.88 -3.58
N LEU A 97 -6.05 -14.98 -2.92
CA LEU A 97 -6.00 -16.33 -3.47
C LEU A 97 -7.30 -17.06 -3.15
N LEU A 98 -7.78 -17.82 -4.13
CA LEU A 98 -8.71 -18.91 -3.90
C LEU A 98 -7.89 -20.19 -3.83
N THR A 99 -7.95 -20.92 -2.71
CA THR A 99 -7.29 -22.21 -2.55
C THR A 99 -8.34 -23.32 -2.64
N THR A 100 -7.90 -24.56 -2.80
CA THR A 100 -8.79 -25.74 -2.75
C THR A 100 -9.49 -25.88 -1.39
N THR A 101 -8.92 -25.28 -0.34
CA THR A 101 -9.38 -25.36 1.05
C THR A 101 -10.07 -24.11 1.56
N GLY A 102 -10.13 -23.02 0.79
CA GLY A 102 -10.76 -21.77 1.20
C GLY A 102 -10.23 -20.51 0.51
N LYS A 103 -10.20 -19.40 1.23
CA LYS A 103 -9.74 -18.09 0.76
C LYS A 103 -8.54 -17.63 1.57
N ARG A 104 -7.57 -17.00 0.90
CA ARG A 104 -6.31 -16.58 1.50
C ARG A 104 -5.87 -15.21 1.01
N ILE A 105 -5.25 -14.43 1.89
CA ILE A 105 -4.48 -13.23 1.52
C ILE A 105 -3.05 -13.38 2.03
N GLU A 106 -2.09 -12.98 1.20
CA GLU A 106 -0.67 -12.94 1.54
C GLU A 106 -0.13 -11.52 1.36
N SER A 107 0.74 -11.11 2.26
CA SER A 107 1.48 -9.86 2.19
C SER A 107 2.96 -10.13 2.48
N LYS A 108 3.84 -9.54 1.66
CA LYS A 108 5.29 -9.72 1.75
C LYS A 108 6.02 -8.39 1.60
N SER A 109 7.08 -8.23 2.38
CA SER A 109 8.03 -7.11 2.24
C SER A 109 9.45 -7.65 2.33
N THR A 110 10.30 -7.22 1.40
CA THR A 110 11.73 -7.54 1.33
C THR A 110 12.51 -6.24 1.23
N ILE A 111 13.59 -6.11 2.00
CA ILE A 111 14.55 -5.00 1.95
C ILE A 111 15.94 -5.59 1.77
N ALA A 112 16.77 -5.01 0.90
CA ALA A 112 18.12 -5.50 0.61
C ALA A 112 19.10 -5.37 1.79
N GLY A 113 18.84 -4.44 2.73
CA GLY A 113 19.73 -4.14 3.85
C GLY A 113 19.25 -2.95 4.66
N ALA A 114 19.83 -2.74 5.84
CA ALA A 114 19.67 -1.52 6.61
C ALA A 114 20.92 -1.21 7.43
N ASN A 115 21.25 0.08 7.52
CA ASN A 115 22.24 0.61 8.45
C ASN A 115 21.63 1.85 9.12
N LEU A 116 21.24 1.69 10.38
CA LEU A 116 20.51 2.69 11.12
C LEU A 116 21.37 3.24 12.27
N LEU A 117 21.09 4.50 12.62
CA LEU A 117 21.60 5.20 13.80
C LEU A 117 23.13 5.12 13.89
N GLY A 118 23.81 5.42 12.78
CA GLY A 118 25.28 5.39 12.72
C GLY A 118 25.90 4.00 12.92
N GLY A 119 25.19 2.92 12.58
CA GLY A 119 25.67 1.55 12.72
C GLY A 119 25.29 0.85 14.02
N LEU A 120 24.51 1.50 14.90
CA LEU A 120 23.97 0.85 16.10
C LEU A 120 23.07 -0.34 15.76
N VAL A 121 22.39 -0.29 14.60
CA VAL A 121 21.61 -1.42 14.07
C VAL A 121 21.97 -1.61 12.60
N THR A 122 22.53 -2.77 12.26
CA THR A 122 22.81 -3.15 10.88
C THR A 122 22.13 -4.47 10.55
N ALA A 123 21.62 -4.61 9.34
CA ALA A 123 21.06 -5.85 8.84
C ALA A 123 21.38 -5.99 7.34
N GLY A 124 21.59 -7.23 6.92
CA GLY A 124 21.47 -7.64 5.52
C GLY A 124 20.00 -7.71 5.10
N ALA A 125 19.67 -8.63 4.21
CA ALA A 125 18.31 -8.77 3.69
C ALA A 125 17.29 -8.96 4.83
N ILE A 126 16.22 -8.15 4.80
CA ILE A 126 15.12 -8.20 5.76
C ILE A 126 13.86 -8.64 5.02
N THR A 127 13.24 -9.74 5.44
CA THR A 127 11.97 -10.21 4.90
C THR A 127 10.92 -10.30 5.99
N SER A 128 9.68 -9.98 5.62
CA SER A 128 8.49 -10.25 6.43
C SER A 128 7.38 -10.81 5.55
N GLU A 129 6.65 -11.77 6.09
CA GLU A 129 5.49 -12.37 5.46
C GLU A 129 4.35 -12.49 6.47
N SER A 130 3.14 -12.23 5.99
CA SER A 130 1.89 -12.41 6.73
C SER A 130 0.87 -13.10 5.83
N SER A 131 0.26 -14.19 6.29
CA SER A 131 -0.86 -14.84 5.61
C SER A 131 -2.06 -14.98 6.53
N ALA A 132 -3.24 -14.73 5.97
CA ALA A 132 -4.51 -14.98 6.64
C ALA A 132 -5.38 -15.85 5.73
N ASP A 133 -5.93 -16.91 6.30
CA ASP A 133 -6.66 -17.97 5.62
C ASP A 133 -8.03 -18.17 6.31
N LYS A 134 -9.08 -18.36 5.52
CA LYS A 134 -10.41 -18.80 5.99
C LYS A 134 -10.79 -20.04 5.20
N ASN A 135 -10.91 -21.18 5.89
CA ASN A 135 -11.23 -22.44 5.23
C ASN A 135 -12.73 -22.56 4.87
N THR A 136 -13.09 -23.60 4.13
CA THR A 136 -14.49 -23.88 3.74
C THR A 136 -15.42 -24.17 4.93
N ALA A 137 -14.88 -24.63 6.06
CA ALA A 137 -15.61 -24.77 7.33
C ALA A 137 -15.78 -23.44 8.09
N GLY A 138 -15.25 -22.33 7.56
CA GLY A 138 -15.34 -21.00 8.15
C GLY A 138 -14.28 -20.70 9.22
N ALA A 139 -13.37 -21.62 9.51
CA ALA A 139 -12.31 -21.42 10.49
C ALA A 139 -11.19 -20.51 9.95
N PHE A 140 -10.71 -19.61 10.80
CA PHE A 140 -9.60 -18.72 10.50
C PHE A 140 -8.26 -19.35 10.92
N SER A 141 -7.24 -19.17 10.10
CA SER A 141 -5.85 -19.50 10.44
C SER A 141 -4.91 -18.48 9.81
N GLY A 142 -3.68 -18.37 10.31
CA GLY A 142 -2.71 -17.46 9.70
C GLY A 142 -1.28 -17.74 10.11
N ALA A 143 -0.34 -17.26 9.30
CA ALA A 143 1.09 -17.45 9.49
C ALA A 143 1.83 -16.11 9.44
N ASN A 144 2.89 -16.02 10.22
CA ASN A 144 3.84 -14.92 10.21
C ASN A 144 5.23 -15.52 10.01
N ALA A 145 6.05 -14.89 9.17
CA ALA A 145 7.45 -15.28 9.01
C ALA A 145 8.32 -14.03 8.87
N THR A 146 9.54 -14.11 9.40
CA THR A 146 10.54 -13.05 9.33
C THR A 146 11.92 -13.68 9.14
N ASN A 147 12.76 -13.07 8.30
CA ASN A 147 14.19 -13.33 8.25
C ASN A 147 14.95 -12.01 8.21
N ILE A 148 16.00 -11.88 9.01
CA ILE A 148 16.84 -10.68 9.11
C ILE A 148 18.30 -11.13 9.00
N ALA A 149 18.81 -11.23 7.78
CA ALA A 149 20.17 -11.69 7.54
C ALA A 149 21.19 -10.74 8.21
N ASP A 150 22.29 -11.30 8.70
CA ASP A 150 23.44 -10.56 9.26
C ASP A 150 23.07 -9.45 10.28
N LEU A 151 22.00 -9.67 11.04
CA LEU A 151 21.53 -8.69 12.02
C LEU A 151 22.58 -8.49 13.11
N LYS A 152 22.97 -7.22 13.31
CA LYS A 152 23.77 -6.78 14.45
C LYS A 152 23.06 -5.65 15.16
N VAL A 153 23.04 -5.74 16.48
CA VAL A 153 22.52 -4.71 17.37
C VAL A 153 23.64 -4.37 18.36
N LEU A 154 24.04 -3.11 18.39
CA LEU A 154 25.19 -2.63 19.18
C LEU A 154 26.48 -3.40 18.85
N GLY A 155 26.66 -3.77 17.58
CA GLY A 155 27.79 -4.58 17.11
C GLY A 155 27.69 -6.07 17.42
N LEU A 156 26.74 -6.52 18.25
CA LEU A 156 26.55 -7.92 18.61
C LEU A 156 25.64 -8.62 17.59
N PRO A 157 26.02 -9.81 17.08
CA PRO A 157 25.18 -10.57 16.19
C PRO A 157 23.92 -11.06 16.89
N VAL A 158 22.80 -11.03 16.17
CA VAL A 158 21.50 -11.56 16.61
C VAL A 158 21.06 -12.63 15.61
N SER A 159 20.31 -13.63 16.07
CA SER A 159 19.74 -14.65 15.20
C SER A 159 18.95 -14.05 14.04
N ALA A 160 19.13 -14.61 12.83
CA ALA A 160 18.42 -14.18 11.63
C ALA A 160 16.91 -14.48 11.68
N THR A 161 16.49 -15.41 12.54
CA THR A 161 15.07 -15.72 12.80
C THR A 161 14.78 -15.57 14.28
N PRO A 162 14.73 -14.33 14.80
CA PRO A 162 14.47 -14.09 16.21
C PRO A 162 13.07 -14.60 16.57
N GLY A 163 12.88 -15.02 17.82
CA GLY A 163 11.57 -15.43 18.33
C GLY A 163 10.52 -14.32 18.16
N ALA A 164 9.24 -14.70 18.09
CA ALA A 164 8.17 -13.71 17.94
C ALA A 164 8.22 -12.67 19.07
N ASN A 165 8.13 -11.39 18.69
CA ASN A 165 8.14 -10.25 19.61
C ASN A 165 9.40 -10.16 20.49
N THR A 166 10.56 -10.55 19.97
CA THR A 166 11.84 -10.39 20.68
C THR A 166 12.13 -8.91 20.87
N VAL A 167 12.37 -8.46 22.10
CA VAL A 167 12.69 -7.06 22.41
C VAL A 167 14.12 -6.96 22.93
N LEU A 168 14.87 -6.01 22.39
CA LEU A 168 16.21 -5.64 22.81
C LEU A 168 16.22 -4.18 23.24
N ASP A 169 17.05 -3.83 24.23
CA ASP A 169 17.26 -2.43 24.60
C ASP A 169 18.11 -1.71 23.54
N LEU A 170 17.66 -0.53 23.12
CA LEU A 170 18.48 0.38 22.34
C LEU A 170 19.33 1.19 23.31
N LYS A 171 20.62 0.86 23.41
CA LYS A 171 21.57 1.58 24.26
C LYS A 171 22.46 2.49 23.43
N ALA A 172 22.59 3.74 23.83
CA ALA A 172 23.55 4.67 23.26
C ALA A 172 24.83 4.67 24.14
N PRO A 173 26.03 4.81 23.54
CA PRO A 173 27.26 5.04 24.30
C PRO A 173 27.06 6.22 25.26
N ILE A 174 27.53 6.10 26.51
CA ILE A 174 27.49 7.14 27.56
C ILE A 174 26.10 7.37 28.18
N VAL A 175 25.01 7.40 27.40
CA VAL A 175 23.66 7.78 27.85
C VAL A 175 22.79 6.61 28.33
N GLY A 176 23.22 5.37 28.09
CA GLY A 176 22.48 4.17 28.52
C GLY A 176 21.29 3.87 27.62
N SER A 177 20.21 3.31 28.17
CA SER A 177 19.02 2.93 27.40
C SER A 177 18.24 4.16 26.93
N VAL A 178 18.19 4.34 25.61
CA VAL A 178 17.50 5.45 24.92
C VAL A 178 16.21 4.99 24.23
N GLY A 179 15.94 3.68 24.20
CA GLY A 179 14.79 3.13 23.51
C GLY A 179 14.76 1.61 23.48
N LYS A 180 14.03 1.05 22.52
CA LYS A 180 13.93 -0.39 22.32
C LYS A 180 13.92 -0.77 20.84
N ILE A 181 14.33 -1.99 20.57
CA ILE A 181 14.29 -2.63 19.26
C ILE A 181 13.40 -3.86 19.38
N THR A 182 12.32 -3.91 18.62
CA THR A 182 11.46 -5.09 18.51
C THR A 182 11.78 -5.83 17.22
N LEU A 183 12.14 -7.10 17.32
CA LEU A 183 12.41 -7.99 16.22
C LEU A 183 11.26 -8.98 16.06
N ASN A 184 10.94 -9.28 14.80
CA ASN A 184 9.88 -10.22 14.45
C ASN A 184 8.58 -9.92 15.24
N GLY A 185 8.16 -8.66 15.22
CA GLY A 185 6.92 -8.22 15.86
C GLY A 185 5.72 -8.85 15.14
N GLN A 186 4.94 -9.66 15.84
CA GLN A 186 3.83 -10.43 15.28
C GLN A 186 2.54 -10.17 16.05
N GLU A 187 1.44 -10.00 15.31
CA GLU A 187 0.09 -9.91 15.86
C GLU A 187 -0.86 -10.77 15.02
N LYS A 188 -1.67 -11.58 15.71
CA LYS A 188 -2.83 -12.27 15.15
C LYS A 188 -4.04 -11.94 15.99
N ARG A 189 -5.12 -11.46 15.38
CA ARG A 189 -6.28 -11.01 16.13
C ARG A 189 -7.57 -11.17 15.33
N LEU A 190 -8.62 -11.67 15.99
CA LEU A 190 -9.98 -11.67 15.46
C LEU A 190 -10.81 -10.67 16.26
N VAL A 191 -11.22 -9.56 15.63
CA VAL A 191 -12.09 -8.54 16.26
C VAL A 191 -13.23 -8.22 15.31
N ASN A 192 -14.47 -8.31 15.78
CA ASN A 192 -15.66 -7.95 15.01
C ASN A 192 -15.71 -8.61 13.62
N GLY A 193 -15.29 -9.87 13.53
CA GLY A 193 -15.25 -10.62 12.26
C GLY A 193 -14.12 -10.24 11.30
N VAL A 194 -13.17 -9.40 11.73
CA VAL A 194 -11.93 -9.11 11.00
C VAL A 194 -10.78 -9.93 11.62
N TYR A 195 -10.26 -10.86 10.84
CA TYR A 195 -9.07 -11.63 11.19
C TYR A 195 -7.83 -10.96 10.59
N GLN A 196 -7.00 -10.39 11.46
CA GLN A 196 -5.78 -9.68 11.13
C GLN A 196 -4.56 -10.53 11.46
N VAL A 197 -3.61 -10.59 10.53
CA VAL A 197 -2.28 -11.18 10.71
C VAL A 197 -1.26 -10.16 10.25
N SER A 198 -0.37 -9.72 11.13
CA SER A 198 0.64 -8.71 10.79
C SER A 198 2.01 -9.04 11.33
N THR A 199 3.03 -8.65 10.56
CA THR A 199 4.44 -8.83 10.88
C THR A 199 5.17 -7.51 10.65
N THR A 200 5.99 -7.09 11.61
CA THR A 200 7.04 -6.07 11.45
C THR A 200 8.38 -6.73 11.74
N ALA A 201 9.23 -6.87 10.74
CA ALA A 201 10.50 -7.58 10.87
C ALA A 201 11.44 -6.90 11.88
N LEU A 202 11.61 -5.58 11.77
CA LEU A 202 12.47 -4.80 12.63
C LEU A 202 11.81 -3.45 12.93
N ARG A 203 11.58 -3.15 14.21
CA ARG A 203 11.09 -1.86 14.69
C ARG A 203 12.05 -1.27 15.70
N VAL A 204 12.45 -0.02 15.50
CA VAL A 204 13.31 0.73 16.43
C VAL A 204 12.52 1.92 16.96
N GLU A 205 12.38 2.00 18.27
CA GLU A 205 11.66 3.07 18.96
C GLU A 205 12.65 3.83 19.84
N VAL A 206 12.90 5.10 19.52
CA VAL A 206 13.71 6.02 20.33
C VAL A 206 12.79 6.70 21.32
N LEU A 207 12.90 6.34 22.60
CA LEU A 207 11.98 6.79 23.65
C LEU A 207 12.52 7.98 24.45
N LYS A 208 13.84 8.20 24.42
CA LYS A 208 14.52 9.28 25.14
C LYS A 208 15.54 9.96 24.22
N ALA A 209 15.84 11.21 24.52
CA ALA A 209 16.97 11.90 23.90
C ALA A 209 18.29 11.18 24.24
N GLY A 210 19.28 11.26 23.35
CA GLY A 210 20.58 10.62 23.54
C GLY A 210 21.26 10.16 22.25
N LEU A 211 20.56 10.23 21.12
CA LEU A 211 21.13 9.99 19.80
C LEU A 211 21.23 11.33 19.04
N VAL A 212 22.42 11.68 18.57
CA VAL A 212 22.67 12.94 17.86
C VAL A 212 21.82 12.99 16.59
N GLY A 213 21.08 14.09 16.41
CA GLY A 213 20.23 14.32 15.24
C GLY A 213 18.93 13.50 15.22
N ILE A 214 18.63 12.71 16.26
CA ILE A 214 17.42 11.91 16.36
C ILE A 214 16.59 12.39 17.56
N ALA A 215 15.36 12.78 17.30
CA ALA A 215 14.43 13.20 18.33
C ALA A 215 13.91 12.01 19.14
N ALA A 216 13.59 12.25 20.42
CA ALA A 216 12.75 11.32 21.17
C ALA A 216 11.38 11.18 20.48
N GLY A 217 10.83 9.97 20.48
CA GLY A 217 9.60 9.63 19.76
C GLY A 217 9.80 9.20 18.30
N THR A 218 11.05 9.10 17.81
CA THR A 218 11.32 8.51 16.51
C THR A 218 11.00 7.00 16.48
N ASP A 219 10.17 6.59 15.52
CA ASP A 219 9.76 5.21 15.25
C ASP A 219 10.20 4.85 13.82
N ILE A 220 11.02 3.81 13.72
CA ILE A 220 11.55 3.28 12.47
C ILE A 220 11.00 1.87 12.30
N ARG A 221 10.22 1.62 11.25
CA ARG A 221 9.64 0.31 10.95
C ARG A 221 10.19 -0.19 9.64
N LEU A 222 10.77 -1.39 9.66
CA LEU A 222 11.32 -2.07 8.50
C LEU A 222 10.64 -3.44 8.32
N GLY A 223 10.30 -3.75 7.07
CA GLY A 223 9.72 -5.02 6.66
C GLY A 223 8.34 -5.22 7.28
N VAL A 224 7.35 -4.43 6.85
CA VAL A 224 5.98 -4.56 7.36
C VAL A 224 5.11 -5.27 6.34
N SER A 225 4.37 -6.27 6.82
CA SER A 225 3.32 -6.98 6.09
C SER A 225 2.07 -7.11 6.95
N THR A 226 0.90 -6.98 6.34
CA THR A 226 -0.39 -7.11 7.03
C THR A 226 -1.42 -7.73 6.10
N ALA A 227 -2.00 -8.84 6.52
CA ALA A 227 -3.01 -9.59 5.82
C ALA A 227 -4.29 -9.64 6.66
N ASN A 228 -5.39 -9.12 6.12
CA ASN A 228 -6.69 -9.11 6.78
C ASN A 228 -7.72 -9.87 5.96
N LEU A 229 -8.48 -10.71 6.65
CA LEU A 229 -9.75 -11.24 6.18
C LEU A 229 -10.86 -10.49 6.90
N VAL A 230 -11.78 -9.89 6.14
CA VAL A 230 -12.89 -9.13 6.70
C VAL A 230 -14.19 -9.89 6.53
N ALA A 231 -15.12 -9.69 7.46
CA ALA A 231 -16.47 -10.21 7.32
C ALA A 231 -17.10 -9.75 5.99
N PRO A 232 -17.91 -10.60 5.33
CA PRO A 232 -18.65 -10.20 4.13
C PRO A 232 -19.41 -8.90 4.37
N GLN A 233 -19.27 -7.94 3.47
CA GLN A 233 -19.98 -6.66 3.52
C GLN A 233 -20.95 -6.56 2.33
N THR A 234 -22.03 -5.78 2.49
CA THR A 234 -22.97 -5.44 1.39
C THR A 234 -22.37 -4.50 0.35
N GLY A 235 -21.18 -3.94 0.64
CA GLY A 235 -20.34 -3.24 -0.30
C GLY A 235 -18.92 -3.11 0.22
N TYR A 236 -17.95 -3.12 -0.67
CA TYR A 236 -16.55 -2.94 -0.32
C TYR A 236 -16.12 -1.49 -0.58
N LEU A 237 -15.89 -0.75 0.50
CA LEU A 237 -15.34 0.60 0.41
C LEU A 237 -13.84 0.52 0.10
N SER A 238 -13.40 1.37 -0.81
CA SER A 238 -11.98 1.56 -1.09
C SER A 238 -11.68 3.03 -1.31
N GLY A 239 -10.43 3.37 -1.09
CA GLY A 239 -9.95 4.73 -1.29
C GLY A 239 -8.61 4.92 -0.64
N THR A 240 -7.84 5.85 -1.19
CA THR A 240 -6.49 6.16 -0.75
C THR A 240 -6.23 7.62 -1.06
N GLY A 241 -5.64 8.33 -0.11
CA GLY A 241 -5.16 9.69 -0.32
C GLY A 241 -3.73 9.84 0.17
N TYR A 242 -2.99 10.74 -0.46
CA TYR A 242 -1.65 11.14 -0.02
C TYR A 242 -1.30 12.52 -0.59
N SER A 243 -0.34 13.18 0.05
CA SER A 243 0.03 14.55 -0.29
C SER A 243 1.04 14.62 -1.41
N THR A 244 2.12 13.83 -1.33
CA THR A 244 3.13 13.77 -2.38
C THR A 244 3.66 12.36 -2.59
N ARG A 245 4.07 12.07 -3.82
CA ARG A 245 4.80 10.85 -4.20
C ARG A 245 5.69 11.17 -5.40
N ALA A 246 6.94 10.73 -5.38
CA ALA A 246 7.83 10.75 -6.53
C ALA A 246 8.19 9.31 -6.95
N THR A 247 8.16 9.05 -8.25
CA THR A 247 8.45 7.76 -8.87
C THR A 247 9.36 7.99 -10.04
N VAL A 248 10.58 7.45 -10.01
CA VAL A 248 11.48 7.58 -11.17
C VAL A 248 11.06 6.70 -12.33
N ALA A 249 11.48 7.07 -13.54
CA ALA A 249 11.13 6.36 -14.78
C ALA A 249 11.47 4.86 -14.75
N SER A 250 12.57 4.48 -14.09
CA SER A 250 12.96 3.08 -13.91
C SER A 250 12.13 2.31 -12.88
N GLY A 251 11.23 2.98 -12.15
CA GLY A 251 10.50 2.43 -11.01
C GLY A 251 11.39 2.15 -9.78
N LEU A 252 12.68 2.48 -9.87
CA LEU A 252 13.67 2.15 -8.85
C LEU A 252 13.54 3.13 -7.68
N LEU A 253 13.79 4.42 -7.81
CA LEU A 253 13.61 5.40 -6.72
C LEU A 253 12.12 5.79 -6.54
N ASN A 254 11.53 5.40 -5.42
CA ASN A 254 10.17 5.77 -5.01
C ASN A 254 10.23 6.45 -3.64
N SER A 255 9.91 7.75 -3.57
CA SER A 255 9.57 8.34 -2.29
C SER A 255 8.23 7.74 -1.85
N GLY A 256 8.14 7.26 -0.62
CA GLY A 256 6.86 6.79 -0.08
C GLY A 256 5.82 7.91 -0.12
N PRO A 257 4.53 7.61 -0.30
CA PRO A 257 3.49 8.62 -0.24
C PRO A 257 3.45 9.30 1.13
N THR A 258 3.46 10.63 1.16
CA THR A 258 3.39 11.41 2.41
C THR A 258 1.94 11.61 2.87
N ALA A 259 1.72 11.66 4.19
CA ALA A 259 0.38 11.70 4.78
C ALA A 259 -0.58 10.65 4.16
N LEU A 260 -0.09 9.44 3.95
CA LEU A 260 -0.87 8.36 3.34
C LEU A 260 -1.98 7.90 4.28
N ALA A 261 -3.22 7.88 3.78
CA ALA A 261 -4.35 7.28 4.49
C ALA A 261 -5.22 6.45 3.54
N TYR A 262 -5.84 5.42 4.10
CA TYR A 262 -6.70 4.46 3.39
C TYR A 262 -8.11 4.51 3.96
N VAL A 263 -9.11 4.27 3.12
CA VAL A 263 -10.48 4.03 3.58
C VAL A 263 -10.55 2.65 4.24
N ARG A 264 -11.17 2.58 5.41
CA ARG A 264 -11.33 1.33 6.14
C ARG A 264 -12.45 0.48 5.55
N CYS A 265 -12.23 -0.84 5.52
CA CYS A 265 -13.22 -1.82 5.10
C CYS A 265 -14.57 -1.69 5.81
N ALA A 266 -14.55 -1.58 7.14
CA ALA A 266 -15.75 -1.51 7.98
C ALA A 266 -16.34 -0.09 8.10
N GLY A 267 -15.87 0.85 7.27
CA GLY A 267 -16.16 2.27 7.44
C GLY A 267 -15.39 2.92 8.60
N GLY A 268 -15.80 4.15 8.93
CA GLY A 268 -15.13 5.04 9.87
C GLY A 268 -14.10 5.96 9.20
N THR A 269 -13.43 6.74 10.04
CA THR A 269 -12.50 7.79 9.62
C THR A 269 -11.05 7.38 9.89
N THR A 270 -10.14 7.70 8.96
CA THR A 270 -8.69 7.61 9.19
C THR A 270 -8.05 8.92 8.74
N THR A 271 -7.13 9.43 9.55
CA THR A 271 -6.41 10.68 9.25
C THR A 271 -4.91 10.44 9.34
N ALA A 272 -4.16 11.00 8.39
CA ALA A 272 -2.72 11.06 8.40
C ALA A 272 -2.28 12.51 8.13
N ASN A 273 -1.37 13.02 8.94
CA ASN A 273 -0.84 14.38 8.82
C ASN A 273 0.68 14.39 8.88
N VAL A 274 1.29 15.36 8.21
CA VAL A 274 2.71 15.68 8.27
C VAL A 274 2.86 17.20 8.45
N ALA A 275 3.84 17.63 9.25
CA ALA A 275 4.06 19.06 9.51
C ALA A 275 4.65 19.79 8.29
N GLY A 276 5.36 19.04 7.46
CA GLY A 276 5.94 19.51 6.21
C GLY A 276 6.27 18.34 5.30
N VAL A 277 6.36 18.64 4.01
CA VAL A 277 6.87 17.72 3.00
C VAL A 277 8.14 18.33 2.44
N ASN A 278 9.24 17.60 2.46
CA ASN A 278 10.46 17.96 1.76
C ASN A 278 10.91 16.78 0.90
N ILE A 279 10.89 16.99 -0.41
CA ILE A 279 11.53 16.12 -1.39
C ILE A 279 12.80 16.87 -1.84
N PRO A 280 13.99 16.50 -1.31
CA PRO A 280 15.22 17.24 -1.55
C PRO A 280 15.46 17.50 -3.04
N GLY A 281 15.78 18.76 -3.38
CA GLY A 281 16.05 19.19 -4.75
C GLY A 281 14.83 19.26 -5.67
N LEU A 282 13.62 18.97 -5.17
CA LEU A 282 12.41 18.94 -5.98
C LEU A 282 11.27 19.79 -5.43
N ALA A 283 10.76 19.48 -4.25
CA ALA A 283 9.52 20.09 -3.77
C ALA A 283 9.53 20.24 -2.25
N THR A 284 9.04 21.38 -1.80
CA THR A 284 8.73 21.65 -0.40
C THR A 284 7.25 21.98 -0.29
N ALA A 285 6.63 21.59 0.80
CA ALA A 285 5.31 22.03 1.16
C ALA A 285 5.18 22.10 2.68
N GLY A 286 4.26 22.94 3.16
CA GLY A 286 3.90 23.03 4.56
C GLY A 286 3.07 21.83 5.01
N ALA A 287 2.25 22.06 6.03
CA ALA A 287 1.42 21.03 6.63
C ALA A 287 0.54 20.36 5.57
N ALA A 288 0.45 19.04 5.65
CA ALA A 288 -0.37 18.25 4.76
C ALA A 288 -1.17 17.23 5.55
N THR A 289 -2.46 17.10 5.23
CA THR A 289 -3.38 16.21 5.91
C THR A 289 -4.22 15.45 4.90
N THR A 290 -4.27 14.14 5.04
CA THR A 290 -5.24 13.28 4.35
C THR A 290 -6.23 12.73 5.36
N THR A 291 -7.51 12.94 5.10
CA THR A 291 -8.61 12.32 5.84
C THR A 291 -9.39 11.42 4.89
N THR A 292 -9.63 10.19 5.31
CA THR A 292 -10.50 9.24 4.62
C THR A 292 -11.71 8.97 5.50
N ASN A 293 -12.88 8.83 4.89
CA ASN A 293 -14.11 8.49 5.57
C ASN A 293 -14.86 7.43 4.78
N GLY A 294 -15.28 6.37 5.47
CA GLY A 294 -16.13 5.32 4.91
C GLY A 294 -17.42 5.20 5.70
N VAL A 295 -18.54 5.10 5.01
CA VAL A 295 -19.86 4.86 5.60
C VAL A 295 -20.48 3.69 4.85
N LEU A 296 -21.02 2.70 5.56
CA LEU A 296 -21.67 1.53 4.94
C LEU A 296 -23.20 1.68 4.88
N THR A 297 -23.79 2.38 5.84
CA THR A 297 -25.24 2.55 6.00
C THR A 297 -25.61 4.03 6.11
N PRO A 298 -26.76 4.48 5.56
CA PRO A 298 -27.76 3.69 4.82
C PRO A 298 -27.31 3.28 3.41
N GLN A 299 -26.24 3.89 2.90
CA GLN A 299 -25.65 3.59 1.59
C GLN A 299 -24.13 3.63 1.66
N PRO A 300 -23.43 2.71 0.97
CA PRO A 300 -21.98 2.69 0.97
C PRO A 300 -21.42 3.96 0.30
N LYS A 301 -20.65 4.72 1.06
CA LYS A 301 -19.98 5.96 0.66
C LYS A 301 -18.53 5.96 1.11
N SER A 302 -17.65 6.36 0.21
CA SER A 302 -16.23 6.57 0.44
C SER A 302 -15.91 8.03 0.13
N THR A 303 -15.16 8.70 0.99
CA THR A 303 -14.69 10.08 0.80
C THR A 303 -13.22 10.15 1.17
N VAL A 304 -12.43 10.79 0.33
CA VAL A 304 -11.02 11.07 0.59
C VAL A 304 -10.79 12.55 0.35
N THR A 305 -10.18 13.20 1.33
CA THR A 305 -9.80 14.62 1.29
C THR A 305 -8.33 14.71 1.63
N ASN A 306 -7.52 15.18 0.68
CA ASN A 306 -6.15 15.59 0.92
C ASN A 306 -6.05 17.12 0.85
N THR A 307 -5.37 17.70 1.84
CA THR A 307 -5.07 19.13 1.92
C THR A 307 -3.57 19.31 2.06
N LEU A 308 -3.03 20.29 1.33
CA LEU A 308 -1.61 20.63 1.33
C LEU A 308 -1.47 22.15 1.35
N ALA A 309 -0.70 22.68 2.29
CA ALA A 309 -0.41 24.11 2.38
C ALA A 309 0.96 24.46 1.80
N GLY A 310 1.08 25.64 1.20
CA GLY A 310 2.35 26.28 0.82
C GLY A 310 3.23 25.43 -0.07
N LEU A 311 2.69 24.87 -1.15
CA LEU A 311 3.46 24.11 -2.12
C LEU A 311 4.47 25.02 -2.84
N ASN A 312 5.71 24.56 -2.93
CA ASN A 312 6.76 25.14 -3.73
C ASN A 312 7.60 24.04 -4.40
N VAL A 313 7.51 23.94 -5.72
CA VAL A 313 8.27 23.01 -6.55
C VAL A 313 9.37 23.77 -7.29
N LEU A 314 10.60 23.24 -7.23
CA LEU A 314 11.78 23.69 -7.95
C LEU A 314 12.04 25.20 -7.81
N ASN A 315 12.18 25.64 -6.57
CA ASN A 315 12.50 27.03 -6.23
C ASN A 315 11.52 28.04 -6.85
N GLY A 316 10.24 27.71 -6.80
CA GLY A 316 9.14 28.59 -7.20
C GLY A 316 8.66 28.45 -8.63
N LEU A 317 9.08 27.39 -9.33
CA LEU A 317 8.58 27.11 -10.68
C LEU A 317 7.08 26.77 -10.68
N ILE A 318 6.62 26.03 -9.67
CA ILE A 318 5.19 25.81 -9.40
C ILE A 318 4.95 26.14 -7.92
N GLN A 319 3.99 27.01 -7.65
CA GLN A 319 3.59 27.40 -6.30
C GLN A 319 2.08 27.33 -6.14
N ALA A 320 1.61 26.94 -4.96
CA ALA A 320 0.21 27.07 -4.58
C ALA A 320 0.12 27.28 -3.07
N ASP A 321 -0.73 28.20 -2.63
CA ASP A 321 -0.87 28.49 -1.20
C ASP A 321 -1.64 27.37 -0.49
N ALA A 322 -2.63 26.79 -1.18
CA ALA A 322 -3.30 25.58 -0.74
C ALA A 322 -3.74 24.72 -1.93
N ILE A 323 -3.73 23.41 -1.72
CA ILE A 323 -4.30 22.42 -2.63
C ILE A 323 -5.28 21.58 -1.84
N LYS A 324 -6.48 21.39 -2.37
CA LYS A 324 -7.44 20.40 -1.89
C LYS A 324 -7.70 19.39 -2.99
N ALA A 325 -7.37 18.12 -2.76
CA ALA A 325 -7.83 17.01 -3.59
C ALA A 325 -8.95 16.30 -2.83
N GLU A 326 -10.17 16.35 -3.33
CA GLU A 326 -11.32 15.76 -2.64
C GLU A 326 -12.20 14.99 -3.61
N THR A 327 -12.33 13.69 -3.36
CA THR A 327 -13.20 12.82 -4.12
C THR A 327 -14.17 12.08 -3.22
N SER A 328 -15.35 11.77 -3.76
CA SER A 328 -16.26 10.83 -3.12
C SER A 328 -16.90 9.88 -4.12
N ALA A 329 -17.20 8.68 -3.65
CA ALA A 329 -17.95 7.67 -4.37
C ALA A 329 -19.08 7.19 -3.46
N THR A 330 -20.32 7.27 -3.92
CA THR A 330 -21.50 6.79 -3.18
C THR A 330 -22.31 5.87 -4.07
N ARG A 331 -22.82 4.77 -3.54
CA ARG A 331 -23.68 3.85 -4.31
C ARG A 331 -25.02 3.66 -3.63
N ALA A 332 -26.09 3.95 -4.34
CA ALA A 332 -27.44 3.68 -3.89
C ALA A 332 -27.71 2.16 -3.81
N ALA A 333 -28.64 1.75 -2.95
CA ALA A 333 -29.05 0.36 -2.85
C ALA A 333 -29.55 -0.15 -4.22
N GLY A 334 -29.06 -1.32 -4.66
CA GLY A 334 -29.43 -1.93 -5.94
C GLY A 334 -28.81 -1.26 -7.19
N ALA A 335 -28.07 -0.17 -7.06
CA ALA A 335 -27.41 0.47 -8.20
C ALA A 335 -26.14 -0.30 -8.61
N THR A 336 -25.90 -0.40 -9.92
CA THR A 336 -24.68 -0.98 -10.49
C THR A 336 -23.57 0.04 -10.71
N THR A 337 -23.92 1.33 -10.70
CA THR A 337 -22.99 2.47 -10.82
C THR A 337 -22.94 3.28 -9.54
N ALA A 338 -21.80 3.92 -9.28
CA ALA A 338 -21.63 4.85 -8.18
C ALA A 338 -21.80 6.30 -8.68
N THR A 339 -22.36 7.15 -7.82
CA THR A 339 -22.27 8.61 -7.96
C THR A 339 -20.87 9.03 -7.53
N LEU A 340 -20.15 9.65 -8.47
CA LEU A 340 -18.76 10.08 -8.29
C LEU A 340 -18.66 11.60 -8.27
N THR A 341 -18.09 12.16 -7.22
CA THR A 341 -17.96 13.62 -7.02
C THR A 341 -16.51 14.01 -6.86
N ASP A 342 -16.17 15.17 -7.40
CA ASP A 342 -14.87 15.83 -7.29
C ASP A 342 -15.11 17.28 -6.85
N THR A 343 -14.53 17.69 -5.72
CA THR A 343 -14.60 19.07 -5.22
C THR A 343 -13.22 19.68 -5.04
N SER A 344 -12.26 19.19 -5.84
CA SER A 344 -10.86 19.57 -5.74
C SER A 344 -10.60 20.99 -6.23
N THR A 345 -9.68 21.69 -5.57
CA THR A 345 -9.42 23.12 -5.81
C THR A 345 -7.97 23.49 -5.58
N PHE A 346 -7.54 24.56 -6.26
CA PHE A 346 -6.29 25.26 -5.99
C PHE A 346 -6.57 26.61 -5.36
N THR A 347 -5.71 27.02 -4.43
CA THR A 347 -5.64 28.41 -3.97
C THR A 347 -4.34 29.02 -4.44
N ASN A 348 -4.44 30.11 -5.22
CA ASN A 348 -3.31 30.90 -5.70
C ASN A 348 -2.23 30.07 -6.43
N LEU A 349 -2.65 29.18 -7.34
CA LEU A 349 -1.74 28.44 -8.20
C LEU A 349 -0.98 29.39 -9.13
N ARG A 350 0.34 29.26 -9.13
CA ARG A 350 1.26 30.04 -9.95
C ARG A 350 2.26 29.11 -10.61
N ILE A 351 2.48 29.28 -11.91
CA ILE A 351 3.54 28.60 -12.64
C ILE A 351 4.41 29.66 -13.32
N LYS A 352 5.70 29.67 -13.00
CA LYS A 352 6.63 30.69 -13.52
C LYS A 352 6.69 30.61 -15.05
N GLY A 353 6.59 31.77 -15.70
CA GLY A 353 6.62 31.88 -17.16
C GLY A 353 5.28 31.65 -17.86
N LEU A 354 4.19 31.48 -17.09
CA LEU A 354 2.83 31.37 -17.62
C LEU A 354 1.92 32.45 -17.03
N PRO A 355 0.85 32.84 -17.76
CA PRO A 355 -0.16 33.74 -17.22
C PRO A 355 -0.80 33.15 -15.97
N ALA A 356 -1.40 34.02 -15.13
CA ALA A 356 -2.06 33.60 -13.90
C ALA A 356 -3.11 32.52 -14.19
N ILE A 357 -2.91 31.34 -13.62
CA ILE A 357 -3.87 30.25 -13.67
C ILE A 357 -4.86 30.49 -12.52
N ASN A 358 -6.13 30.71 -12.85
CA ASN A 358 -7.15 30.95 -11.83
C ASN A 358 -7.39 29.68 -10.98
N ALA A 359 -8.08 29.84 -9.84
CA ALA A 359 -8.37 28.74 -8.92
C ALA A 359 -9.18 27.58 -9.54
N SER A 360 -9.86 27.83 -10.67
CA SER A 360 -10.74 26.89 -11.35
C SER A 360 -10.05 26.29 -12.58
N VAL A 361 -9.02 25.47 -12.34
CA VAL A 361 -8.36 24.71 -13.39
C VAL A 361 -9.27 23.61 -13.90
N ALA A 362 -9.57 23.62 -15.20
CA ALA A 362 -10.36 22.57 -15.82
C ALA A 362 -9.69 21.20 -15.65
N PRO A 363 -10.46 20.10 -15.49
CA PRO A 363 -9.90 18.76 -15.39
C PRO A 363 -8.96 18.42 -16.56
N ASN A 364 -7.86 17.74 -16.26
CA ASN A 364 -6.84 17.28 -17.21
C ASN A 364 -6.17 18.39 -18.03
N THR A 365 -6.02 19.59 -17.45
CA THR A 365 -5.30 20.70 -18.09
C THR A 365 -3.81 20.37 -18.17
N VAL A 366 -3.28 20.24 -19.39
CA VAL A 366 -1.86 19.95 -19.62
C VAL A 366 -1.10 21.21 -19.97
N VAL A 367 0.04 21.41 -19.31
CA VAL A 367 0.90 22.57 -19.44
C VAL A 367 2.34 22.10 -19.63
N GLN A 368 3.04 22.67 -20.59
CA GLN A 368 4.48 22.46 -20.73
C GLN A 368 5.22 23.55 -19.95
N VAL A 369 6.08 23.12 -19.03
CA VAL A 369 6.85 24.03 -18.18
C VAL A 369 8.32 23.96 -18.60
N PRO A 370 8.88 25.06 -19.15
CA PRO A 370 10.29 25.09 -19.54
C PRO A 370 11.21 24.70 -18.38
N GLY A 371 12.18 23.82 -18.66
CA GLY A 371 13.13 23.32 -17.66
C GLY A 371 12.57 22.27 -16.69
N LEU A 372 11.32 21.81 -16.88
CA LEU A 372 10.70 20.79 -16.05
C LEU A 372 10.15 19.62 -16.87
N GLY A 373 9.26 19.93 -17.82
CA GLY A 373 8.54 18.93 -18.60
C GLY A 373 7.03 19.15 -18.57
N GLN A 374 6.29 18.05 -18.68
CA GLN A 374 4.84 18.08 -18.77
C GLN A 374 4.21 18.13 -17.38
N VAL A 375 3.34 19.11 -17.15
CA VAL A 375 2.56 19.25 -15.93
C VAL A 375 1.09 19.06 -16.28
N THR A 376 0.46 18.05 -15.71
CA THR A 376 -1.00 17.88 -15.78
C THR A 376 -1.59 18.40 -14.48
N LEU A 377 -2.39 19.45 -14.60
CA LEU A 377 -3.15 20.02 -13.50
C LEU A 377 -4.54 19.39 -13.46
N HIS A 378 -5.04 19.16 -12.24
CA HIS A 378 -6.35 18.60 -11.97
C HIS A 378 -6.62 17.33 -12.80
N LYS A 379 -5.71 16.37 -12.75
CA LYS A 379 -5.83 15.12 -13.51
C LYS A 379 -6.95 14.27 -12.91
N VAL A 380 -8.02 14.05 -13.67
CA VAL A 380 -9.21 13.30 -13.23
C VAL A 380 -9.45 12.08 -14.12
N SER A 381 -9.63 10.92 -13.48
CA SER A 381 -10.02 9.68 -14.12
C SER A 381 -11.23 9.07 -13.41
N LYS A 382 -12.22 8.60 -14.16
CA LYS A 382 -13.47 8.01 -13.64
C LYS A 382 -13.75 6.66 -14.31
N SER A 383 -14.27 5.72 -13.53
CA SER A 383 -14.92 4.49 -13.99
C SER A 383 -16.38 4.47 -13.54
N SER A 384 -17.08 3.34 -13.66
CA SER A 384 -18.44 3.18 -13.11
C SER A 384 -18.49 3.21 -11.58
N THR A 385 -17.37 2.98 -10.90
CA THR A 385 -17.31 2.79 -9.43
C THR A 385 -16.14 3.50 -8.76
N THR A 386 -15.24 4.11 -9.52
CA THR A 386 -13.99 4.72 -9.04
C THR A 386 -13.82 6.11 -9.60
N ILE A 387 -13.33 7.03 -8.77
CA ILE A 387 -12.78 8.31 -9.19
C ILE A 387 -11.39 8.50 -8.60
N ILE A 388 -10.47 9.00 -9.42
CA ILE A 388 -9.10 9.32 -9.06
C ILE A 388 -8.82 10.76 -9.48
N VAL A 389 -8.29 11.53 -8.55
CA VAL A 389 -7.81 12.89 -8.77
C VAL A 389 -6.36 13.00 -8.35
N THR A 390 -5.53 13.58 -9.21
CA THR A 390 -4.19 14.06 -8.88
C THR A 390 -4.11 15.53 -9.23
N MET A 391 -3.93 16.38 -8.23
CA MET A 391 -3.98 17.82 -8.44
C MET A 391 -2.83 18.30 -9.32
N ILE A 392 -1.60 17.86 -9.05
CA ILE A 392 -0.48 18.16 -9.94
C ILE A 392 0.26 16.86 -10.21
N GLU A 393 0.31 16.47 -11.48
CA GLU A 393 1.21 15.42 -11.96
C GLU A 393 2.29 16.06 -12.83
N VAL A 394 3.55 15.89 -12.45
CA VAL A 394 4.70 16.34 -13.24
C VAL A 394 5.40 15.13 -13.83
N VAL A 395 5.67 15.17 -15.13
CA VAL A 395 6.51 14.20 -15.85
C VAL A 395 7.76 14.93 -16.33
N LEU A 396 8.91 14.55 -15.80
CA LEU A 396 10.17 15.21 -16.12
C LEU A 396 10.59 14.94 -17.57
N ASN A 397 10.95 15.96 -18.32
CA ASN A 397 11.54 15.81 -19.67
C ASN A 397 13.08 15.83 -19.65
N GLN A 398 13.67 16.16 -18.52
CA GLN A 398 15.11 16.20 -18.28
C GLN A 398 15.41 15.77 -16.84
N PRO A 399 16.65 15.32 -16.53
CA PRO A 399 17.00 14.95 -15.17
C PRO A 399 17.01 16.18 -14.24
N ILE A 400 16.52 16.01 -13.01
CA ILE A 400 16.57 17.04 -11.96
C ILE A 400 17.08 16.41 -10.66
N GLY A 401 18.28 16.79 -10.22
CA GLY A 401 18.93 16.19 -9.07
C GLY A 401 19.10 14.68 -9.25
N ALA A 402 18.55 13.88 -8.33
CA ALA A 402 18.56 12.42 -8.40
C ALA A 402 17.44 11.81 -9.26
N LEU A 403 16.54 12.63 -9.83
CA LEU A 403 15.41 12.17 -10.62
C LEU A 403 15.78 12.17 -12.11
N PRO A 404 15.82 11.01 -12.79
CA PRO A 404 16.07 10.95 -14.23
C PRO A 404 14.88 11.48 -15.05
N THR A 405 15.11 11.71 -16.34
CA THR A 405 14.04 11.96 -17.32
C THR A 405 12.96 10.87 -17.24
N GLY A 406 11.69 11.29 -17.36
CA GLY A 406 10.51 10.42 -17.27
C GLY A 406 10.01 10.18 -15.85
N SER A 407 10.71 10.69 -14.82
CA SER A 407 10.23 10.62 -13.44
C SER A 407 8.88 11.31 -13.30
N LYS A 408 7.99 10.71 -12.51
CA LYS A 408 6.64 11.18 -12.22
C LYS A 408 6.56 11.68 -10.79
N ILE A 409 5.96 12.85 -10.61
CA ILE A 409 5.74 13.44 -9.30
C ILE A 409 4.26 13.75 -9.19
N GLN A 410 3.63 13.22 -8.15
CA GLN A 410 2.20 13.37 -7.90
C GLN A 410 2.04 14.18 -6.62
N ILE A 411 1.22 15.22 -6.67
CA ILE A 411 0.93 16.12 -5.55
C ILE A 411 -0.58 16.28 -5.45
N GLY A 412 -1.11 16.14 -4.24
CA GLY A 412 -2.55 16.20 -3.96
C GLY A 412 -3.29 15.04 -4.62
N TYR A 413 -3.17 13.83 -4.06
CA TYR A 413 -3.81 12.63 -4.59
C TYR A 413 -5.02 12.23 -3.77
N SER A 414 -6.14 11.94 -4.46
CA SER A 414 -7.35 11.37 -3.87
C SER A 414 -7.92 10.29 -4.77
N ASN A 415 -8.22 9.13 -4.20
CA ASN A 415 -8.90 8.02 -4.85
C ASN A 415 -10.04 7.55 -3.95
N THR A 416 -11.22 7.40 -4.54
CA THR A 416 -12.37 6.78 -3.89
C THR A 416 -13.04 5.78 -4.81
N ALA A 417 -13.44 4.65 -4.25
CA ALA A 417 -14.25 3.67 -4.95
C ALA A 417 -15.19 2.92 -4.01
N VAL A 418 -16.29 2.44 -4.58
CA VAL A 418 -17.28 1.61 -3.88
C VAL A 418 -17.58 0.38 -4.76
N GLY A 419 -17.08 -0.78 -4.34
CA GLY A 419 -17.18 -2.07 -5.04
C GLY A 419 -18.36 -2.93 -4.56
N LEU A 420 -18.82 -3.85 -5.40
CA LEU A 420 -19.89 -4.81 -5.08
C LEU A 420 -19.40 -5.83 -4.05
#